data_AF-A0A0T5VVQ8-F1
#
_entry.id   AF-A0A0T5VVQ8-F1
#
_cell.length_a   1.000
_cell.length_b   1.000
_cell.length_c   1.000
_cell.angle_alpha   90.00
_cell.angle_beta   90.00
_cell.angle_gamma   90.00
#
_symmetry.space_group_name_H-M   'P 1'
#
loop_
_entity.id
_entity.type
_entity.pdbx_description
1 polymer ?
#
loop_
_entity_poly.entity_id
_entity_poly.type
_entity_poly.pdbx_seq_one_letter_code
_entity_poly.pdbx_strand_id
1 'polypeptide(L)'
;MKAIAYNIKPDEKEWLVLANYKKHDITIIANSLTIDTLSFATGKEALLVFNNDELSKAMILGLKALGIKYIATSSFQTDHLDLKAAGSAGIKVANVPLASGDADAKQRMEQVIKNLDQWAAGKCVGSACCCQNECATVKALK
;
A
#
# COMPACT_ATOMS: atom_id res chain seq x y z
N MET A 1 -6.86 10.59 -2.59
CA MET A 1 -7.42 9.64 -1.60
C MET A 1 -6.76 9.85 -0.24
N LYS A 2 -7.32 9.27 0.83
CA LYS A 2 -6.73 9.31 2.17
C LYS A 2 -5.90 8.05 2.42
N ALA A 3 -4.62 8.21 2.72
CA ALA A 3 -3.69 7.11 2.99
C ALA A 3 -2.99 7.30 4.33
N ILE A 4 -2.43 6.20 4.86
CA ILE A 4 -1.59 6.20 6.06
C ILE A 4 -0.33 5.38 5.81
N ALA A 5 0.81 5.89 6.28
CA ALA A 5 2.10 5.25 6.22
C ALA A 5 2.64 5.06 7.64
N TYR A 6 3.14 3.86 7.94
CA TYR A 6 3.79 3.54 9.21
C TYR A 6 5.28 3.25 8.99
N ASN A 7 6.07 3.43 10.05
CA ASN A 7 7.49 3.05 10.09
C ASN A 7 8.33 3.56 8.89
N ILE A 8 8.06 4.77 8.42
CA ILE A 8 8.79 5.34 7.28
C ILE A 8 10.05 6.05 7.77
N LYS A 9 11.18 5.78 7.10
CA LYS A 9 12.45 6.45 7.40
C LYS A 9 12.43 7.91 6.91
N PRO A 10 13.20 8.81 7.53
CA PRO A 10 13.28 10.22 7.11
C PRO A 10 13.61 10.39 5.62
N ASP A 11 14.55 9.60 5.10
CA ASP A 11 14.96 9.66 3.70
C ASP A 11 13.82 9.28 2.74
N GLU A 12 13.09 8.21 3.04
CA GLU A 12 11.95 7.75 2.23
C GLU A 12 10.77 8.72 2.31
N LYS A 13 10.57 9.33 3.49
CA LYS A 13 9.52 10.32 3.72
C LYS A 13 9.67 11.52 2.80
N GLU A 14 10.88 12.03 2.62
CA GLU A 14 11.11 13.18 1.73
C GLU A 14 10.70 12.85 0.29
N TRP A 15 11.14 11.71 -0.22
CA TRP A 15 10.76 11.24 -1.56
C TRP A 15 9.27 10.97 -1.72
N LEU A 16 8.61 10.42 -0.69
CA LEU A 16 7.16 10.19 -0.71
C LEU A 16 6.39 11.52 -0.79
N VAL A 17 6.79 12.52 -0.01
CA VAL A 17 6.16 13.86 -0.02
C VAL A 17 6.37 14.52 -1.37
N LEU A 18 7.59 14.44 -1.92
CA LEU A 18 7.91 14.96 -3.25
C LEU A 18 7.09 14.27 -4.33
N ALA A 19 7.04 12.93 -4.35
CA ALA A 19 6.28 12.17 -5.35
C ALA A 19 4.76 12.46 -5.28
N ASN A 20 4.22 12.66 -4.07
CA ASN A 20 2.79 12.90 -3.87
C ASN A 20 2.32 14.25 -4.41
N TYR A 21 3.17 15.30 -4.40
CA TYR A 21 2.79 16.66 -4.82
C TYR A 21 1.44 17.14 -4.23
N LYS A 22 1.14 16.78 -2.98
CA LYS A 22 -0.13 17.07 -2.27
C LYS A 22 -1.41 16.55 -2.95
N LYS A 23 -1.31 15.57 -3.86
CA LYS A 23 -2.48 14.95 -4.53
C LYS A 23 -3.28 14.04 -3.59
N HIS A 24 -2.61 13.38 -2.65
CA HIS A 24 -3.23 12.49 -1.67
C HIS A 24 -2.98 12.99 -0.26
N ASP A 25 -3.95 12.74 0.62
CA ASP A 25 -3.84 13.04 2.05
C ASP A 25 -3.15 11.85 2.73
N ILE A 26 -1.82 11.92 2.84
CA ILE A 26 -0.99 10.85 3.42
C ILE A 26 -0.63 11.22 4.86
N THR A 27 -1.17 10.48 5.83
CA THR A 27 -0.76 10.60 7.22
C THR A 27 0.47 9.73 7.46
N ILE A 28 1.53 10.31 8.00
CA ILE A 28 2.78 9.61 8.27
C ILE A 28 2.93 9.41 9.77
N ILE A 29 3.05 8.15 10.18
CA ILE A 29 3.28 7.72 11.55
C ILE A 29 4.71 7.18 11.63
N ALA A 30 5.50 7.72 12.56
CA ALA A 30 6.89 7.28 12.76
C ALA A 30 6.97 5.89 13.41
N ASN A 31 5.92 5.49 14.12
CA ASN A 31 5.85 4.24 14.86
C ASN A 31 5.56 3.07 13.92
N SER A 32 5.99 1.87 14.32
CA SER A 32 5.65 0.61 13.64
C SER A 32 4.16 0.31 13.69
N LEU A 33 3.67 -0.44 12.70
CA LEU A 33 2.30 -0.88 12.67
C LEU A 33 2.13 -2.04 13.66
N THR A 34 1.50 -1.75 14.78
CA THR A 34 1.06 -2.73 15.78
C THR A 34 -0.44 -2.66 16.00
N ILE A 35 -1.01 -3.61 16.74
CA ILE A 35 -2.44 -3.64 17.09
C ILE A 35 -2.90 -2.32 17.75
N ASP A 36 -2.07 -1.74 18.63
CA ASP A 36 -2.36 -0.47 19.29
C ASP A 36 -2.44 0.71 18.31
N THR A 37 -1.52 0.75 17.34
CA THR A 37 -1.42 1.82 16.35
C THR A 37 -2.35 1.62 15.15
N LEU A 38 -2.97 0.45 15.03
CA LEU A 38 -3.89 0.11 13.93
C LEU A 38 -5.07 1.08 13.89
N SER A 39 -5.51 1.54 15.05
CA SER A 39 -6.56 2.56 15.22
C SER A 39 -6.32 3.87 14.45
N PHE A 40 -5.06 4.25 14.19
CA PHE A 40 -4.75 5.45 13.39
C PHE A 40 -5.15 5.34 11.92
N ALA A 41 -5.38 4.12 11.42
CA ALA A 41 -5.88 3.89 10.07
C ALA A 41 -7.39 4.21 9.91
N THR A 42 -8.09 4.55 10.99
CA THR A 42 -9.52 4.88 10.98
C THR A 42 -9.82 6.04 10.02
N GLY A 43 -10.78 5.85 9.12
CA GLY A 43 -11.19 6.86 8.15
C GLY A 43 -10.19 7.09 7.01
N LYS A 44 -9.18 6.21 6.87
CA LYS A 44 -8.27 6.13 5.73
C LYS A 44 -8.69 5.01 4.79
N GLU A 45 -8.31 5.13 3.53
CA GLU A 45 -8.72 4.17 2.48
C GLU A 45 -7.57 3.26 2.06
N ALA A 46 -6.33 3.76 2.14
CA ALA A 46 -5.12 3.02 1.78
C ALA A 46 -4.10 2.98 2.92
N LEU A 47 -3.47 1.81 3.08
CA LEU A 47 -2.30 1.61 3.91
C LEU A 47 -1.05 1.54 3.03
N LEU A 48 -0.02 2.29 3.42
CA LEU A 48 1.32 2.24 2.84
C LEU A 48 2.26 1.51 3.79
N VAL A 49 2.87 0.45 3.30
CA VAL A 49 3.75 -0.45 4.05
C VAL A 49 5.18 -0.22 3.56
N PHE A 50 6.06 0.14 4.49
CA PHE A 50 7.47 0.37 4.23
C PHE A 50 8.32 -0.65 5.01
N ASN A 51 9.60 -0.76 4.64
CA ASN A 51 10.59 -1.55 5.38
C ASN A 51 10.24 -3.04 5.57
N ASN A 52 9.38 -3.61 4.72
CA ASN A 52 8.89 -5.00 4.82
C ASN A 52 8.21 -5.33 6.16
N ASP A 53 7.48 -4.37 6.72
CA ASP A 53 6.70 -4.57 7.95
C ASP A 53 5.67 -5.70 7.79
N GLU A 54 5.64 -6.65 8.74
CA GLU A 54 4.85 -7.86 8.62
C GLU A 54 3.35 -7.58 8.83
N LEU A 55 2.54 -7.94 7.83
CA LEU A 55 1.08 -7.91 7.96
C LEU A 55 0.51 -9.31 8.09
N SER A 56 0.25 -9.66 9.35
CA SER A 56 -0.50 -10.85 9.70
C SER A 56 -1.97 -10.74 9.29
N LYS A 57 -2.62 -11.90 9.11
CA LYS A 57 -4.07 -12.00 8.87
C LYS A 57 -4.91 -11.19 9.87
N ALA A 58 -4.55 -11.20 11.16
CA ALA A 58 -5.29 -10.47 12.19
C ALA A 58 -5.26 -8.95 11.96
N MET A 59 -4.10 -8.41 11.56
CA MET A 59 -3.95 -6.99 11.24
C MET A 59 -4.72 -6.63 9.98
N ILE A 60 -4.67 -7.46 8.93
CA ILE A 60 -5.43 -7.27 7.69
C ILE A 60 -6.94 -7.20 7.98
N LEU A 61 -7.46 -8.10 8.81
CA LEU A 61 -8.87 -8.08 9.22
C LEU A 61 -9.21 -6.84 10.06
N GLY A 62 -8.33 -6.43 10.96
CA GLY A 62 -8.49 -5.18 11.72
C GLY A 62 -8.54 -3.95 10.80
N LEU A 63 -7.61 -3.85 9.86
CA LEU A 63 -7.55 -2.77 8.88
C LEU A 63 -8.82 -2.74 8.02
N LYS A 64 -9.34 -3.91 7.62
CA LYS A 64 -10.61 -4.00 6.90
C LYS A 64 -11.77 -3.45 7.72
N ALA A 65 -11.84 -3.78 9.00
CA ALA A 65 -12.87 -3.27 9.90
C ALA A 65 -12.81 -1.74 10.07
N LEU A 66 -11.61 -1.15 9.96
CA LEU A 66 -11.40 0.30 9.95
C LEU A 66 -11.73 1.00 8.63
N GLY A 67 -12.07 0.24 7.58
CA GLY A 67 -12.44 0.75 6.27
C GLY A 67 -11.31 0.81 5.24
N ILE A 68 -10.15 0.22 5.54
CA ILE A 68 -9.06 0.11 4.56
C ILE A 68 -9.49 -0.80 3.41
N LYS A 69 -9.27 -0.32 2.19
CA LYS A 69 -9.61 -1.00 0.94
C LYS A 69 -8.37 -1.38 0.13
N TYR A 70 -7.26 -0.69 0.37
CA TYR A 70 -6.05 -0.81 -0.42
C TYR A 70 -4.80 -0.92 0.47
N ILE A 71 -3.85 -1.76 0.09
CA ILE A 71 -2.53 -1.88 0.72
C ILE A 71 -1.48 -1.74 -0.38
N ALA A 72 -0.58 -0.75 -0.26
CA ALA A 72 0.56 -0.60 -1.14
C ALA A 72 1.86 -0.81 -0.37
N THR A 73 2.74 -1.68 -0.86
CA THR A 73 4.10 -1.87 -0.31
C THR A 73 5.14 -1.18 -1.18
N SER A 74 6.20 -0.65 -0.56
CA SER A 74 7.34 -0.05 -1.27
C SER A 74 8.33 -1.06 -1.86
N SER A 75 8.15 -2.35 -1.56
CA SER A 75 9.04 -3.44 -1.97
C SER A 75 8.49 -4.20 -3.19
N PHE A 76 9.37 -4.90 -3.90
CA PHE A 76 8.98 -5.88 -4.93
C PHE A 76 8.38 -7.14 -4.31
N GLN A 77 9.06 -7.67 -3.30
CA GLN A 77 8.63 -8.83 -2.55
C GLN A 77 7.42 -8.51 -1.68
N THR A 78 6.57 -9.50 -1.51
CA THR A 78 5.33 -9.43 -0.72
C THR A 78 5.24 -10.56 0.30
N ASP A 79 6.35 -11.25 0.58
CA ASP A 79 6.39 -12.38 1.52
C ASP A 79 5.96 -11.99 2.94
N HIS A 80 6.16 -10.72 3.32
CA HIS A 80 5.71 -10.14 4.58
C HIS A 80 4.21 -9.82 4.63
N LEU A 81 3.48 -10.02 3.53
CA LEU A 81 2.04 -9.75 3.42
C LEU A 81 1.25 -11.06 3.25
N ASP A 82 0.27 -11.29 4.12
CA ASP A 82 -0.70 -12.38 3.89
C ASP A 82 -1.68 -11.98 2.77
N LEU A 83 -1.25 -12.16 1.51
CA LEU A 83 -2.02 -11.85 0.31
C LEU A 83 -3.33 -12.65 0.23
N LYS A 84 -3.36 -13.85 0.80
CA LYS A 84 -4.57 -14.68 0.86
C LYS A 84 -5.59 -14.06 1.79
N ALA A 85 -5.18 -13.66 2.98
CA ALA A 85 -6.03 -12.92 3.91
C ALA A 85 -6.51 -11.59 3.31
N ALA A 86 -5.63 -10.84 2.64
CA ALA A 86 -6.00 -9.60 1.96
C ALA A 86 -7.07 -9.83 0.88
N GLY A 87 -6.88 -10.86 0.05
CA GLY A 87 -7.85 -11.26 -0.97
C GLY A 87 -9.21 -11.66 -0.36
N SER A 88 -9.21 -12.52 0.66
CA SER A 88 -10.45 -12.92 1.37
C SER A 88 -11.15 -11.77 2.09
N ALA A 89 -10.40 -10.76 2.55
CA ALA A 89 -10.96 -9.54 3.14
C ALA A 89 -11.44 -8.52 2.08
N GLY A 90 -11.24 -8.80 0.79
CA GLY A 90 -11.53 -7.87 -0.31
C GLY A 90 -10.69 -6.60 -0.25
N ILE A 91 -9.44 -6.71 0.19
CA ILE A 91 -8.44 -5.64 0.16
C ILE A 91 -7.55 -5.83 -1.05
N LYS A 92 -7.36 -4.77 -1.84
CA LYS A 92 -6.46 -4.82 -3.00
C LYS A 92 -5.03 -4.53 -2.58
N VAL A 93 -4.10 -5.35 -3.05
CA VAL A 93 -2.67 -5.20 -2.73
C VAL A 93 -1.90 -4.79 -3.97
N ALA A 94 -0.99 -3.83 -3.82
CA ALA A 94 -0.03 -3.43 -4.84
C ALA A 94 1.40 -3.42 -4.31
N ASN A 95 2.36 -3.83 -5.14
CA ASN A 95 3.77 -3.74 -4.87
C ASN A 95 4.45 -2.68 -5.75
N VAL A 96 5.77 -2.55 -5.60
CA VAL A 96 6.61 -1.80 -6.53
C VAL A 96 7.32 -2.80 -7.44
N PRO A 97 6.96 -2.93 -8.72
CA PRO A 97 7.57 -3.88 -9.67
C PRO A 97 8.97 -3.41 -10.15
N LEU A 98 9.83 -2.99 -9.22
CA LEU A 98 11.21 -2.57 -9.47
C LEU A 98 12.14 -3.45 -8.63
N ALA A 99 13.08 -4.14 -9.27
CA ALA A 99 14.05 -4.98 -8.58
C ALA A 99 15.02 -4.13 -7.73
N SER A 100 15.49 -4.72 -6.62
CA SER A 100 16.25 -4.06 -5.56
C SER A 100 17.55 -3.39 -5.99
N GLY A 101 18.09 -3.74 -7.17
CA GLY A 101 19.37 -3.24 -7.70
C GLY A 101 19.28 -2.05 -8.66
N ASP A 102 18.10 -1.71 -9.18
CA ASP A 102 17.95 -0.76 -10.32
C ASP A 102 17.15 0.52 -10.01
N ALA A 103 16.52 0.62 -8.84
CA ALA A 103 15.59 1.71 -8.56
C ALA A 103 15.98 2.55 -7.34
N ASP A 104 16.30 3.82 -7.61
CA ASP A 104 16.42 4.88 -6.61
C ASP A 104 15.17 4.93 -5.72
N ALA A 105 15.35 5.28 -4.44
CA ALA A 105 14.25 5.45 -3.48
C ALA A 105 13.12 6.33 -4.05
N LYS A 106 13.49 7.34 -4.83
CA LYS A 106 12.59 8.20 -5.60
C LYS A 106 11.61 7.40 -6.49
N GLN A 107 12.11 6.52 -7.35
CA GLN A 107 11.28 5.78 -8.30
C GLN A 107 10.31 4.83 -7.59
N ARG A 108 10.73 4.24 -6.47
CA ARG A 108 9.85 3.41 -5.64
C ARG A 108 8.70 4.23 -5.09
N MET A 109 8.98 5.42 -4.54
CA MET A 109 7.95 6.32 -4.02
C MET A 109 7.02 6.82 -5.14
N GLU A 110 7.56 7.18 -6.30
CA GLU A 110 6.77 7.57 -7.48
C GLU A 110 5.80 6.46 -7.89
N GLN A 111 6.25 5.20 -7.86
CA GLN A 111 5.39 4.06 -8.16
C GLN A 111 4.32 3.82 -7.08
N VAL A 112 4.64 4.02 -5.79
CA VAL A 112 3.65 3.96 -4.71
C VAL A 112 2.56 5.02 -4.91
N ILE A 113 2.93 6.25 -5.24
CA ILE A 113 1.97 7.32 -5.54
C ILE A 113 1.16 6.99 -6.81
N LYS A 114 1.79 6.44 -7.84
CA LYS A 114 1.09 6.00 -9.05
C LYS A 114 0.03 4.93 -8.75
N ASN A 115 0.31 4.00 -7.85
CA ASN A 115 -0.65 2.99 -7.40
C ASN A 115 -1.86 3.66 -6.73
N LEU A 116 -1.62 4.65 -5.86
CA LEU A 116 -2.68 5.45 -5.22
C LEU A 116 -3.49 6.26 -6.25
N ASP A 117 -2.84 6.90 -7.23
CA ASP A 117 -3.48 7.65 -8.31
C ASP A 117 -4.41 6.74 -9.12
N GLN A 118 -3.97 5.51 -9.45
CA GLN A 118 -4.79 4.54 -10.17
C GLN A 118 -6.02 4.11 -9.36
N TRP A 119 -5.86 3.83 -8.07
CA TRP A 119 -6.99 3.48 -7.20
C TRP A 119 -7.95 4.65 -7.00
N ALA A 120 -7.45 5.87 -6.83
CA ALA A 120 -8.26 7.08 -6.76
C ALA A 120 -9.08 7.30 -8.04
N ALA A 121 -8.53 6.92 -9.19
CA ALA A 121 -9.22 6.92 -10.49
C ALA A 121 -10.12 5.69 -10.73
N GLY A 122 -10.25 4.77 -9.75
CA GLY A 122 -11.04 3.55 -9.88
C GLY A 122 -10.43 2.47 -10.79
N LYS A 123 -9.16 2.62 -11.18
CA LYS A 123 -8.44 1.72 -12.09
C LYS A 123 -7.64 0.66 -11.31
N CYS A 124 -7.31 -0.43 -12.00
CA CYS A 124 -6.36 -1.43 -11.50
C CYS A 124 -4.92 -0.92 -11.64
N VAL A 125 -4.02 -1.41 -10.79
CA VAL A 125 -2.60 -1.03 -10.77
C VAL A 125 -1.72 -1.79 -11.77
N GLY A 126 -2.33 -2.68 -12.58
CA GLY A 126 -1.64 -3.39 -13.66
C GLY A 126 -0.57 -4.34 -13.15
N SER A 127 0.67 -4.19 -13.64
CA SER A 127 1.82 -5.04 -13.28
C SER A 127 2.24 -4.93 -11.81
N ALA A 128 1.81 -3.88 -11.12
CA ALA A 128 2.01 -3.72 -9.68
C ALA A 128 0.98 -4.48 -8.83
N CYS A 129 -0.01 -5.14 -9.44
CA CYS A 129 -1.10 -5.80 -8.71
C CYS A 129 -0.63 -7.14 -8.12
N CYS A 130 -0.87 -7.34 -6.82
CA CYS A 130 -0.53 -8.57 -6.09
C CYS A 130 -1.77 -9.32 -5.58
N CYS A 131 -2.95 -9.03 -6.12
CA CYS A 131 -4.19 -9.66 -5.68
C CYS A 131 -4.23 -11.13 -6.10
N GLN A 132 -4.35 -12.06 -5.13
CA GLN A 132 -4.21 -13.48 -5.41
C GLN A 132 -5.44 -14.15 -6.03
N ASN A 133 -6.66 -13.62 -5.85
CA ASN A 133 -7.87 -14.15 -6.52
C ASN A 133 -8.95 -13.06 -6.64
N GLU A 134 -9.68 -13.07 -7.76
CA GLU A 134 -10.94 -12.32 -7.99
C GLU A 134 -10.88 -10.80 -7.74
N CYS A 135 -9.99 -10.09 -8.45
CA CYS A 135 -10.08 -8.63 -8.51
C CYS A 135 -11.30 -8.23 -9.36
N ALA A 136 -12.29 -7.57 -8.74
CA ALA A 136 -13.54 -7.13 -9.38
C ALA A 136 -13.38 -6.16 -10.57
N THR A 137 -12.16 -5.66 -10.82
CA THR A 137 -11.84 -4.99 -12.09
C THR A 137 -11.52 -6.08 -13.11
N VAL A 138 -12.56 -6.48 -13.84
CA VAL A 138 -12.54 -7.34 -15.04
C VAL A 138 -11.17 -7.30 -15.70
N LYS A 139 -10.52 -8.47 -15.76
CA LYS A 139 -9.46 -8.76 -16.73
C LYS A 139 -10.00 -8.38 -18.11
N ALA A 140 -9.71 -7.18 -18.58
CA ALA A 140 -9.80 -6.88 -20.00
C ALA A 140 -8.64 -7.62 -20.67
N LEU A 141 -8.84 -8.93 -20.86
CA LEU A 141 -8.06 -9.73 -21.78
C LEU A 141 -8.33 -9.18 -23.17
N LYS A 142 -7.29 -8.67 -23.82
CA LYS A 142 -7.20 -8.61 -25.28
C LYS A 142 -6.38 -9.80 -25.75
#